data_AF-A0A544QNY0-F1
#
_entry.id   AF-A0A544QNY0-F1
#
_cell.length_a   1.000
_cell.length_b   1.000
_cell.length_c   1.000
_cell.angle_alpha   90.00
_cell.angle_beta   90.00
_cell.angle_gamma   90.00
#
_symmetry.space_group_name_H-M   'P 1'
#
loop_
_entity.id
_entity.type
_entity.pdbx_description
1 polymer ?
#
loop_
_entity_poly.entity_id
_entity_poly.type
_entity_poly.pdbx_seq_one_letter_code
_entity_poly.pdbx_strand_id
1 'polypeptide(L)'
;MRKPSVKCALLAAMVAEHRWGSPIVEENLLSIAAIETSDYPTASDSFDDLRSESYITNRGNRGIELNNSAFGTLADVLYHECQWEPFQIKSRLKHYEGWDTHDWV
;
A
#
# COMPACT_ATOMS: atom_id res chain seq x y z
N MET A 1 -7.01 8.36 17.23
CA MET A 1 -6.52 8.07 15.87
C MET A 1 -7.65 8.40 14.90
N ARG A 2 -7.37 9.17 13.84
CA ARG A 2 -8.33 9.40 12.75
C ARG A 2 -8.47 8.09 11.97
N LYS A 3 -9.67 7.77 11.45
CA LYS A 3 -9.85 6.61 10.55
C LYS A 3 -8.92 6.84 9.35
N PRO A 4 -8.01 5.90 9.02
CA PRO A 4 -7.18 6.03 7.83
C PRO A 4 -8.08 6.12 6.59
N SER A 5 -7.61 6.83 5.56
CA SER A 5 -8.29 6.81 4.27
C SER A 5 -8.37 5.39 3.72
N VAL A 6 -9.31 5.14 2.82
CA VAL A 6 -9.46 3.81 2.20
C VAL A 6 -8.17 3.41 1.49
N LYS A 7 -7.54 4.32 0.71
CA LYS A 7 -6.19 4.13 0.14
C LYS A 7 -5.17 3.65 1.19
N CYS A 8 -5.10 4.33 2.33
CA CYS A 8 -4.15 3.96 3.38
C CYS A 8 -4.47 2.63 4.07
N ALA A 9 -5.75 2.26 4.20
CA ALA A 9 -6.14 0.95 4.69
C ALA A 9 -5.76 -0.17 3.71
N LEU A 10 -5.94 0.06 2.40
CA LEU A 10 -5.51 -0.88 1.35
C LEU A 10 -3.99 -1.05 1.34
N LEU A 11 -3.23 0.05 1.39
CA LEU A 11 -1.76 0.00 1.47
C LEU A 11 -1.28 -0.69 2.74
N ALA A 12 -1.92 -0.42 3.88
CA ALA A 12 -1.63 -1.12 5.13
C ALA A 12 -1.80 -2.63 5.00
N ALA A 13 -2.88 -3.08 4.36
CA ALA A 13 -3.13 -4.49 4.09
C ALA A 13 -2.07 -5.10 3.16
N MET A 14 -1.73 -4.44 2.05
CA MET A 14 -0.70 -4.92 1.12
C MET A 14 0.66 -5.07 1.80
N VAL A 15 1.04 -4.09 2.64
CA VAL A 15 2.29 -4.10 3.39
C VAL A 15 2.27 -5.14 4.51
N ALA A 16 1.12 -5.36 5.15
CA ALA A 16 0.96 -6.33 6.24
C ALA A 16 1.02 -7.79 5.77
N GLU A 17 0.54 -8.08 4.56
CA GLU A 17 0.56 -9.44 3.99
C GLU A 17 1.98 -9.93 3.65
N HIS A 18 3.01 -9.07 3.67
CA HIS A 18 4.41 -9.41 3.35
C HIS A 18 4.58 -10.16 2.00
N ARG A 19 3.62 -10.00 1.10
CA ARG A 19 3.55 -10.63 -0.23
C ARG A 19 4.06 -9.68 -1.30
N TRP A 20 5.28 -9.15 -1.14
CA TRP A 20 5.88 -8.16 -2.05
C TRP A 20 6.15 -8.64 -3.49
N GLY A 21 5.63 -9.80 -3.89
CA GLY A 21 5.72 -10.34 -5.24
C GLY A 21 4.62 -11.34 -5.56
N SER A 22 3.54 -11.35 -4.78
CA SER A 22 2.34 -12.12 -5.11
C SER A 22 1.18 -11.15 -5.30
N PRO A 23 0.58 -11.11 -6.51
CA PRO A 23 -0.55 -10.24 -6.78
C PRO A 23 -1.74 -10.55 -5.89
N ILE A 24 -2.41 -9.51 -5.41
CA ILE A 24 -3.63 -9.57 -4.61
C ILE A 24 -4.76 -8.98 -5.46
N VAL A 25 -5.82 -9.76 -5.64
CA VAL A 25 -7.05 -9.32 -6.32
C VAL A 25 -7.87 -8.40 -5.41
N GLU A 26 -8.71 -7.55 -6.01
CA GLU A 26 -9.52 -6.54 -5.33
C GLU A 26 -10.31 -7.12 -4.15
N GLU A 27 -11.14 -8.14 -4.40
CA GLU A 27 -11.98 -8.76 -3.37
C GLU A 27 -11.17 -9.21 -2.14
N ASN A 28 -10.02 -9.85 -2.38
CA ASN A 28 -9.12 -10.27 -1.30
C ASN A 28 -8.54 -9.06 -0.56
N LEU A 29 -8.12 -8.02 -1.27
CA LEU A 29 -7.53 -6.85 -0.64
C LEU A 29 -8.55 -6.09 0.21
N LEU A 30 -9.78 -5.91 -0.27
CA LEU A 30 -10.87 -5.27 0.48
C LEU A 30 -11.20 -6.05 1.76
N SER A 31 -11.21 -7.38 1.67
CA SER A 31 -11.44 -8.27 2.81
C SER A 31 -10.33 -8.15 3.87
N ILE A 32 -9.05 -8.16 3.45
CA ILE A 32 -7.90 -8.04 4.35
C ILE A 32 -7.85 -6.66 5.00
N ALA A 33 -8.17 -5.60 4.25
CA ALA A 33 -8.21 -4.23 4.75
C ALA A 33 -9.39 -3.97 5.71
N ALA A 34 -10.25 -4.96 5.94
CA ALA A 34 -11.42 -4.89 6.81
C ALA A 34 -12.30 -3.66 6.51
N ILE A 35 -12.49 -3.37 5.23
CA ILE A 35 -13.30 -2.24 4.76
C ILE A 35 -14.77 -2.49 5.16
N GLU A 36 -15.44 -1.45 5.67
CA GLU A 36 -16.87 -1.53 5.94
C GLU A 36 -17.65 -1.63 4.62
N THR A 37 -18.73 -2.40 4.58
CA THR A 37 -19.54 -2.59 3.36
C THR A 37 -20.07 -1.28 2.77
N SER A 38 -20.27 -0.25 3.60
CA SER A 38 -20.65 1.10 3.15
C SER A 38 -19.55 1.81 2.36
N ASP A 39 -18.29 1.43 2.55
CA ASP A 39 -17.11 2.05 1.94
C ASP A 39 -16.65 1.29 0.68
N TYR A 40 -17.34 0.21 0.28
CA TYR A 40 -16.95 -0.63 -0.87
C TYR A 40 -16.84 0.13 -2.20
N PRO A 41 -17.77 1.04 -2.58
CA PRO A 41 -17.61 1.82 -3.81
C PRO A 41 -16.31 2.64 -3.81
N THR A 42 -16.04 3.36 -2.72
CA THR A 42 -14.80 4.15 -2.56
C THR A 42 -13.56 3.26 -2.56
N ALA A 43 -13.67 2.03 -2.04
CA ALA A 43 -12.56 1.09 -1.99
C ALA A 43 -12.25 0.46 -3.34
N SER A 44 -13.28 0.22 -4.16
CA SER A 44 -13.14 -0.18 -5.55
C SER A 44 -12.44 0.93 -6.36
N ASP A 45 -12.91 2.18 -6.24
CA ASP A 45 -12.26 3.34 -6.88
C ASP A 45 -10.79 3.48 -6.43
N SER A 46 -10.53 3.38 -5.12
CA SER A 46 -9.16 3.43 -4.58
C SER A 46 -8.30 2.28 -5.07
N PHE A 47 -8.87 1.09 -5.27
CA PHE A 47 -8.15 -0.06 -5.83
C PHE A 47 -7.75 0.21 -7.27
N ASP A 48 -8.64 0.79 -8.08
CA ASP A 48 -8.38 1.15 -9.46
C ASP A 48 -7.34 2.27 -9.58
N ASP A 49 -7.41 3.28 -8.71
CA ASP A 49 -6.39 4.33 -8.61
C ASP A 49 -5.01 3.74 -8.31
N LEU A 50 -4.93 2.81 -7.35
CA LEU A 50 -3.68 2.12 -7.01
C LEU A 50 -3.05 1.39 -8.20
N ARG A 51 -3.84 0.94 -9.19
CA ARG A 51 -3.30 0.28 -10.38
C ARG A 51 -2.43 1.19 -11.25
N SER A 52 -2.55 2.50 -11.08
CA SER A 52 -1.84 3.52 -11.83
C SER A 52 -0.63 4.09 -11.08
N GLU A 53 -0.44 3.71 -9.81
CA GLU A 53 0.63 4.22 -8.96
C GLU A 53 1.99 3.59 -9.27
N SER A 54 3.06 4.39 -9.22
CA SER A 54 4.42 3.95 -9.57
C SER A 54 4.99 2.88 -8.63
N TYR A 55 4.52 2.86 -7.39
CA TYR A 55 4.86 1.88 -6.37
C TYR A 55 4.00 0.61 -6.40
N ILE A 56 3.14 0.47 -7.42
CA ILE A 56 2.31 -0.71 -7.66
C ILE A 56 2.65 -1.32 -9.02
N THR A 57 2.74 -2.64 -9.08
CA THR A 57 2.76 -3.39 -10.33
C THR A 57 1.37 -3.93 -10.63
N ASN A 58 0.74 -3.42 -11.68
CA ASN A 58 -0.54 -3.90 -12.18
C ASN A 58 -0.35 -5.22 -12.96
N ARG A 59 -0.98 -6.31 -12.52
CA ARG A 59 -0.93 -7.64 -13.16
C ARG A 59 -2.25 -8.01 -13.84
N GLY A 60 -3.05 -7.02 -14.22
CA GLY A 60 -4.35 -7.22 -14.86
C GLY A 60 -5.30 -8.03 -13.97
N ASN A 61 -5.92 -9.07 -14.51
CA ASN A 61 -6.87 -9.91 -13.77
C ASN A 61 -6.26 -10.68 -12.60
N ARG A 62 -4.92 -10.72 -12.49
CA ARG A 62 -4.24 -11.32 -11.33
C ARG A 62 -4.18 -10.39 -10.12
N GLY A 63 -4.57 -9.12 -10.27
CA GLY A 63 -4.57 -8.12 -9.20
C GLY A 63 -3.37 -7.17 -9.24
N ILE A 64 -3.00 -6.65 -8.08
CA ILE A 64 -1.88 -5.71 -7.88
C ILE A 64 -0.87 -6.25 -6.87
N GLU A 65 0.40 -5.88 -7.03
CA GLU A 65 1.46 -6.17 -6.06
C GLU A 65 2.33 -4.94 -5.84
N LEU A 66 3.04 -4.89 -4.72
CA LEU A 66 3.96 -3.78 -4.45
C LEU A 66 5.17 -3.86 -5.40
N ASN A 67 5.58 -2.71 -5.94
CA ASN A 67 6.78 -2.60 -6.75
C ASN A 67 8.01 -2.34 -5.86
N ASN A 68 8.80 -3.38 -5.61
CA ASN A 68 9.98 -3.31 -4.73
C ASN A 68 11.04 -2.32 -5.21
N SER A 69 11.11 -2.06 -6.53
CA SER A 69 12.03 -1.07 -7.10
C SER A 69 11.61 0.38 -6.80
N ALA A 70 10.38 0.60 -6.34
CA ALA A 70 9.79 1.91 -6.04
C ALA A 70 9.39 2.05 -4.55
N PHE A 71 10.04 1.30 -3.66
CA PHE A 71 9.78 1.38 -2.22
C PHE A 71 10.08 2.75 -1.59
N GLY A 72 10.96 3.57 -2.19
CA GLY A 72 11.15 4.95 -1.76
C GLY A 72 9.85 5.75 -1.85
N THR A 73 9.19 5.74 -3.01
CA THR A 73 7.90 6.42 -3.20
C THR A 73 6.80 5.83 -2.30
N LEU A 74 6.77 4.50 -2.11
CA LEU A 74 5.83 3.88 -1.17
C LEU A 74 6.05 4.37 0.26
N ALA A 75 7.31 4.50 0.69
CA ALA A 75 7.65 4.99 2.02
C ALA A 75 7.18 6.44 2.21
N ASP A 76 7.37 7.31 1.21
CA ASP A 76 6.89 8.70 1.24
C ASP A 76 5.36 8.77 1.40
N VAL A 77 4.61 7.98 0.62
CA VAL A 77 3.15 7.91 0.72
C VAL A 77 2.70 7.41 2.10
N LEU A 78 3.33 6.35 2.61
CA LEU A 78 3.01 5.83 3.94
C LEU A 78 3.29 6.87 5.04
N TYR A 79 4.35 7.66 4.89
CA TYR A 79 4.73 8.70 5.85
C TYR A 79 3.83 9.93 5.76
N HIS A 80 3.79 10.59 4.61
CA HIS A 80 3.12 11.88 4.44
C HIS A 80 1.60 11.78 4.36
N GLU A 81 1.09 10.79 3.62
CA GLU A 81 -0.35 10.65 3.40
C GLU A 81 -1.00 9.77 4.48
N CYS A 82 -0.37 8.64 4.79
CA CYS A 82 -0.93 7.67 5.74
C CYS A 82 -0.50 7.90 7.19
N GLN A 83 0.41 8.86 7.43
CA GLN A 83 0.87 9.25 8.76
C GLN A 83 1.47 8.09 9.56
N TRP A 84 2.13 7.16 8.87
CA TRP A 84 2.88 6.09 9.54
C TRP A 84 4.17 6.65 10.12
N GLU A 85 4.56 6.13 11.26
CA GLU A 85 5.83 6.48 11.88
C GLU A 85 6.99 5.85 11.10
N PRO A 86 8.15 6.52 10.98
CA PRO A 86 9.29 5.99 10.24
C PRO A 86 9.73 4.60 10.70
N PHE A 87 9.62 4.30 12.00
CA PHE A 87 9.94 2.97 12.52
C PHE A 87 8.98 1.89 12.00
N GLN A 88 7.68 2.21 11.84
CA GLN A 88 6.68 1.29 11.31
C GLN A 88 7.02 0.97 9.85
N ILE A 89 7.32 1.99 9.06
CA ILE A 89 7.65 1.85 7.64
C ILE A 89 8.94 1.03 7.48
N LYS A 90 10.01 1.38 8.20
CA LYS A 90 11.28 0.62 8.20
C LYS A 90 11.12 -0.84 8.61
N SER A 91 10.29 -1.11 9.63
CA SER A 91 10.02 -2.48 10.08
C SER A 91 9.29 -3.34 9.03
N ARG A 92 8.55 -2.70 8.13
CA ARG A 92 7.70 -3.34 7.13
C ARG A 92 8.33 -3.41 5.76
N LEU A 93 9.09 -2.42 5.32
CA LEU A 93 9.80 -2.42 4.03
C LEU A 93 11.27 -2.81 4.23
N LYS A 94 11.51 -4.04 4.72
CA LYS A 94 12.86 -4.51 5.12
C LYS A 94 13.85 -4.64 3.96
N HIS A 95 13.36 -4.75 2.73
CA HIS A 95 14.18 -4.94 1.52
C HIS A 95 14.37 -3.65 0.74
N TYR A 96 13.92 -2.52 1.29
CA TYR A 96 14.25 -1.24 0.70
C TYR A 96 15.72 -0.92 0.98
N GLU A 97 16.57 -0.99 -0.05
CA GLU A 97 18.01 -0.74 0.07
C GLU A 97 18.34 0.76 0.19
N GLY A 98 17.40 1.65 -0.13
CA GLY A 98 17.59 3.10 -0.13
C GLY A 98 17.51 3.78 1.23
N TRP A 99 17.44 3.03 2.34
CA TRP A 99 17.25 3.62 3.68
C TRP A 99 18.33 4.61 4.11
N ASP A 100 19.57 4.41 3.66
CA ASP A 100 20.72 5.25 4.04
C ASP A 100 20.64 6.65 3.43
N THR A 101 19.90 6.81 2.33
CA THR A 101 19.76 8.07 1.58
C THR A 101 18.34 8.58 1.49
N HIS A 102 17.37 7.86 2.06
CA HIS A 102 15.96 8.24 2.04
C HIS A 102 15.70 9.39 3.01
N ASP A 103 15.40 10.55 2.43
CA ASP A 103 14.99 11.75 3.14
C ASP A 103 13.46 11.81 3.22
N TRP A 104 12.93 12.18 4.38
CA TRP A 104 11.49 12.24 4.65
C TRP A 104 10.93 13.67 4.52
N VAL A 105 11.70 14.56 3.87
CA VAL A 105 11.52 16.01 3.83
C VAL A 105 10.82 16.44 2.55
#